data_AF-A0A1N7SLF1-F1
#
_entry.id   AF-A0A1N7SLF1-F1
#
_cell.length_a   1.000
_cell.length_b   1.000
_cell.length_c   1.000
_cell.angle_alpha   90.00
_cell.angle_beta   90.00
_cell.angle_gamma   90.00
#
_symmetry.space_group_name_H-M   'P 1'
#
loop_
_entity.id
_entity.type
_entity.pdbx_description
1 polymer ?
#
loop_
_entity_poly.entity_id
_entity_poly.type
_entity_poly.pdbx_seq_one_letter_code
_entity_poly.pdbx_strand_id
1 'polypeptide(L)' 'MTLHFLPGYAPDLNPDELVWSHVKRTGVARRPLQSGEKMGLRIHEQLAEIGRNPRLVRSFFGHPSVSYITDL' A
#
# COMPACT_ATOMS: atom_id res chain seq x y z
N MET A 1 15.89 15.30 -7.36
CA MET A 1 15.44 14.58 -6.15
C MET A 1 14.56 15.55 -5.38
N THR A 2 13.25 15.33 -5.38
CA THR A 2 12.25 16.23 -4.80
C THR A 2 11.76 15.63 -3.48
N LEU A 3 11.83 16.41 -2.40
CA LEU A 3 11.35 16.01 -1.08
C LEU A 3 10.00 16.69 -0.83
N HIS A 4 8.93 15.90 -0.67
CA HIS A 4 7.58 16.41 -0.45
C HIS A 4 7.25 16.33 1.04
N PHE A 5 7.02 17.47 1.67
CA PHE A 5 6.59 17.55 3.07
C PHE A 5 5.07 17.41 3.15
N LEU A 6 4.61 16.39 3.88
CA LEU A 6 3.19 16.25 4.22
C LEU A 6 2.87 17.10 5.46
N PRO A 7 1.74 17.84 5.48
CA PRO A 7 1.28 18.48 6.71
C PRO A 7 1.02 17.40 7.77
N GLY A 8 1.28 17.73 9.04
CA GLY A 8 1.07 16.79 10.15
C GLY A 8 -0.38 16.28 10.16
N TYR A 9 -0.55 14.97 10.31
CA TYR A 9 -1.86 14.29 10.30
C TYR A 9 -2.60 14.28 8.95
N ALA A 10 -1.90 14.08 7.82
CA ALA A 10 -2.53 13.82 6.53
C ALA A 10 -2.30 12.38 6.02
N PRO A 11 -2.90 11.36 6.67
CA PRO A 11 -2.78 9.96 6.25
C PRO A 11 -3.34 9.76 4.83
N ASP A 12 -4.40 10.47 4.46
CA ASP A 12 -5.05 10.43 3.14
C ASP A 12 -4.15 10.83 1.96
N LEU A 13 -3.03 11.51 2.26
CA LEU A 13 -2.03 11.92 1.28
C LEU A 13 -0.93 10.87 1.09
N ASN A 14 -0.81 9.85 1.96
CA ASN A 14 0.22 8.83 1.80
C ASN A 14 -0.24 7.69 0.88
N PRO A 15 0.38 7.45 -0.28
CA PRO A 15 0.07 6.30 -1.14
C PRO A 15 0.27 4.94 -0.43
N ASP A 16 1.09 4.88 0.62
CA ASP A 16 1.23 3.68 1.44
C ASP A 16 -0.08 3.29 2.11
N GLU A 17 -0.95 4.24 2.45
CA GLU A 17 -2.26 3.92 3.05
C GLU A 17 -3.16 3.16 2.07
N LEU A 18 -3.06 3.47 0.77
CA LEU A 18 -3.75 2.72 -0.29
C LEU A 18 -3.20 1.30 -0.42
N VAL A 19 -1.87 1.13 -0.31
CA VAL A 19 -1.23 -0.19 -0.26
C VAL A 19 -1.71 -0.98 0.96
N TRP A 20 -1.73 -0.37 2.14
CA TRP A 20 -2.20 -1.01 3.37
C TRP A 20 -3.70 -1.34 3.33
N SER A 21 -4.52 -0.49 2.74
CA SER A 21 -5.94 -0.76 2.50
C SER A 21 -6.12 -1.95 1.56
N HIS A 22 -5.31 -2.03 0.49
CA HIS A 22 -5.29 -3.17 -0.41
C HIS A 22 -4.87 -4.45 0.31
N VAL A 23 -3.73 -4.46 1.01
CA VAL A 23 -3.22 -5.62 1.78
C VAL A 23 -4.25 -6.11 2.81
N LYS A 24 -4.93 -5.21 3.52
CA LYS A 24 -5.99 -5.58 4.46
C LYS A 24 -7.20 -6.21 3.76
N ARG A 25 -7.59 -5.72 2.59
CA ARG A 25 -8.78 -6.17 1.85
C ARG A 25 -8.55 -7.46 1.04
N THR A 26 -7.40 -7.61 0.41
CA THR A 26 -7.05 -8.79 -0.40
C THR A 26 -6.35 -9.87 0.41
N GLY A 27 -5.72 -9.49 1.52
CA GLY A 27 -4.96 -10.39 2.38
C GLY A 27 -5.64 -10.86 3.65
N VAL A 28 -4.92 -10.66 4.75
CA VAL A 28 -5.04 -11.34 6.05
C VAL A 28 -6.48 -11.45 6.59
N ALA A 29 -7.35 -10.50 6.28
CA ALA A 29 -8.76 -10.55 6.68
C ALA A 29 -9.53 -11.78 6.14
N ARG A 30 -9.09 -12.40 5.03
CA ARG A 30 -9.79 -13.54 4.40
C ARG A 30 -9.19 -14.91 4.74
N ARG A 31 -8.06 -14.96 5.45
CA ARG A 31 -7.38 -16.21 5.82
C ARG A 31 -6.76 -16.08 7.22
N PRO A 32 -7.45 -16.57 8.27
CA PRO A 32 -6.89 -16.56 9.62
C PRO A 32 -5.54 -17.27 9.63
N LEU A 33 -4.61 -16.74 10.43
CA LEU A 33 -3.28 -17.31 10.62
C LEU A 33 -3.42 -18.74 11.15
N GLN A 34 -2.82 -19.70 10.43
CA GLN A 34 -2.73 -21.06 10.94
C GLN A 34 -1.65 -21.15 12.03
N SER A 35 -1.76 -22.14 12.91
CA SER A 35 -0.76 -22.36 13.96
C SER A 35 0.63 -22.53 13.34
N GLY A 36 1.59 -21.70 13.77
CA GLY A 36 2.96 -21.69 13.24
C GLY A 36 3.21 -20.74 12.06
N GLU A 37 2.17 -20.15 11.46
CA GLU A 37 2.35 -19.10 10.45
C GLU A 37 2.77 -17.77 11.10
N LYS A 38 3.77 -17.11 10.51
CA LYS A 38 4.19 -15.77 10.91
C LYS A 38 3.50 -14.71 10.04
N MET A 39 2.73 -13.85 10.69
CA MET A 39 2.07 -12.69 10.07
C MET A 39 3.02 -11.84 9.21
N GLY A 40 4.24 -11.59 9.69
CA GLY A 40 5.24 -10.79 8.97
C GLY A 40 5.65 -11.38 7.63
N LEU A 41 5.82 -12.72 7.54
CA LEU A 41 6.19 -13.38 6.28
C LEU A 41 5.08 -13.22 5.24
N ARG A 42 3.82 -13.38 5.67
CA ARG A 42 2.66 -13.19 4.80
C ARG A 42 2.55 -11.76 4.29
N ILE A 43 2.76 -10.76 5.16
CA ILE A 43 2.79 -9.35 4.74
C ILE A 43 3.88 -9.13 3.68
N HIS A 44 5.08 -9.68 3.87
CA HIS A 44 6.15 -9.56 2.89
C HIS A 44 5.83 -10.21 1.54
N GLU A 45 5.22 -11.40 1.54
CA GLU A 45 4.78 -12.07 0.32
C GLU A 45 3.73 -11.25 -0.44
N GLN A 46 2.76 -10.68 0.27
CA GLN A 46 1.72 -9.83 -0.33
C GLN A 46 2.30 -8.53 -0.89
N LEU A 47 3.21 -7.88 -0.17
CA LEU A 47 3.91 -6.69 -0.66
C LEU A 47 4.75 -7.03 -1.91
N ALA A 48 5.40 -8.19 -1.93
CA ALA A 48 6.15 -8.65 -3.10
C ALA A 48 5.24 -8.93 -4.31
N GLU A 49 4.06 -9.51 -4.09
CA GLU A 49 3.05 -9.73 -5.14
C GLU A 49 2.53 -8.40 -5.72
N ILE A 50 2.22 -7.44 -4.85
CA ILE A 50 1.83 -6.08 -5.25
C ILE A 50 2.96 -5.44 -6.08
N GLY A 51 4.22 -5.53 -5.61
CA GLY A 51 5.37 -4.99 -6.31
C GLY A 51 5.62 -5.61 -7.70
N ARG A 52 5.24 -6.89 -7.90
CA ARG A 52 5.29 -7.56 -9.21
C ARG A 52 4.17 -7.13 -10.17
N ASN A 53 3.17 -6.39 -9.70
CA ASN A 53 2.07 -5.87 -10.51
C ASN A 53 2.19 -4.35 -10.72
N PRO A 54 2.97 -3.90 -11.72
CA PRO A 54 3.19 -2.47 -11.96
C PRO A 54 1.90 -1.72 -12.32
N ARG A 55 0.87 -2.39 -12.86
CA ARG A 55 -0.44 -1.75 -13.11
C ARG A 55 -1.14 -1.40 -11.80
N LEU A 56 -1.14 -2.33 -10.84
CA LEU A 56 -1.71 -2.10 -9.51
C LEU A 56 -0.94 -1.00 -8.77
N VAL A 57 0.40 -1.06 -8.79
CA VAL A 57 1.24 -0.03 -8.17
C VAL A 57 0.91 1.36 -8.72
N ARG A 58 0.84 1.51 -10.05
CA ARG A 58 0.45 2.77 -10.70
C ARG A 58 -0.95 3.23 -10.32
N SER A 59 -1.89 2.32 -10.11
CA SER A 59 -3.26 2.69 -9.71
C SER A 59 -3.32 3.35 -8.33
N PHE A 60 -2.39 3.04 -7.42
CA PHE A 60 -2.32 3.72 -6.12
C PHE A 60 -1.96 5.19 -6.28
N PHE A 61 -1.05 5.53 -7.19
CA PHE A 61 -0.66 6.92 -7.48
C PHE A 61 -1.69 7.69 -8.32
N GLY A 62 -2.66 7.00 -8.92
CA GLY A 62 -3.75 7.62 -9.69
C GLY A 62 -4.94 8.06 -8.85
N HIS A 63 -4.92 7.85 -7.52
CA HIS A 63 -6.02 8.25 -6.66
C HIS A 63 -6.06 9.78 -6.48
N PRO A 64 -7.22 10.45 -6.53
CA PRO A 64 -7.32 11.91 -6.45
C PRO A 64 -6.63 12.52 -5.22
N SER A 65 -6.61 11.80 -4.09
CA SER A 65 -5.98 12.24 -2.84
C SER A 65 -4.44 12.23 -2.87
N VAL A 66 -3.82 11.50 -3.81
CA VAL A 66 -2.34 11.45 -3.96
C VAL A 66 -1.86 12.07 -5.28
N SER A 67 -2.76 12.77 -5.98
CA SER A 67 -2.50 13.41 -7.28
C SER A 67 -1.33 14.42 -7.25
N TYR A 68 -1.00 14.97 -6.08
CA TYR A 68 0.15 15.85 -5.86
C TYR A 68 1.51 15.18 -6.17
N ILE A 69 1.57 13.84 -6.22
CA ILE A 69 2.77 13.06 -6.57
C ILE A 69 2.95 12.97 -8.10
N THR A 70 1.85 13.02 -8.85
CA THR A 70 1.82 12.84 -10.31
C THR A 70 1.82 14.14 -11.11
N ASP A 71 1.68 15.31 -10.46
CA ASP A 71 1.71 16.64 -11.10
C ASP A 71 3.14 17.13 -11.43
N LEU A 72 4.05 16.20 -11.75
CA LEU A 72 5.47 16.41 -12.06
C LEU A 72 5.83 15.83 -13.44
#